data_AF-A0AA87NTK6-F1
#
_entry.id   AF-A0AA87NTK6-F1
#
_cell.length_a   1.000
_cell.length_b   1.000
_cell.length_c   1.000
_cell.angle_alpha   90.00
_cell.angle_beta   90.00
_cell.angle_gamma   90.00
#
_symmetry.space_group_name_H-M   'P 1'
#
loop_
_entity.id
_entity.type
_entity.pdbx_description
1 polymer ?
#
loop_
_entity_poly.entity_id
_entity_poly.type
_entity_poly.pdbx_seq_one_letter_code
_entity_poly.pdbx_strand_id
1 'polypeptide(L)'
;MAQNSKITPEVFDNLLYLSRLSSNDSDMESIAGQVGQIVEYFDILKKYDVPTEADDTAMISEGLLRRDTIVAGITQSDLRKMSSEYMDGYFRVPKVLGSGV
;
A
#
# COMPACT_ATOMS: atom_id res chain seq x y z
N MET A 1 29.36 3.94 17.13
CA MET A 1 27.96 4.27 17.49
C MET A 1 27.10 3.17 16.90
N ALA A 2 26.53 2.30 17.73
CA ALA A 2 25.70 1.20 17.25
C ALA A 2 24.34 1.79 16.86
N GLN A 3 24.08 1.91 15.55
CA GLN A 3 22.78 2.29 15.03
C GLN A 3 21.80 1.16 15.38
N ASN A 4 20.94 1.39 16.37
CA ASN A 4 19.85 0.49 16.69
C ASN A 4 18.72 0.73 15.67
N SER A 5 18.99 0.41 14.40
CA SER A 5 18.04 0.61 13.31
C SER A 5 16.86 -0.33 13.55
N LYS A 6 15.68 0.25 13.80
CA LYS A 6 14.41 -0.50 13.87
C LYS A 6 14.11 -1.27 12.57
N ILE A 7 14.76 -0.85 11.48
CA ILE A 7 14.72 -1.51 10.18
C ILE A 7 15.94 -2.42 10.08
N THR A 8 15.76 -3.68 10.51
CA THR A 8 16.71 -4.76 10.24
C THR A 8 16.50 -5.30 8.82
N PRO A 9 17.47 -6.04 8.25
CA PRO A 9 17.28 -6.66 6.93
C PRO A 9 16.02 -7.53 6.85
N GLU A 10 15.74 -8.32 7.89
CA GLU A 10 14.54 -9.15 7.98
C GLU A 10 13.25 -8.30 7.98
N VAL A 11 13.21 -7.21 8.75
CA VAL A 11 12.05 -6.31 8.76
C VAL A 11 11.87 -5.65 7.40
N PHE A 12 12.96 -5.26 6.74
CA PHE A 12 12.92 -4.66 5.42
C PHE A 12 12.40 -5.65 4.36
N ASP A 13 12.88 -6.89 4.35
CA ASP A 13 12.40 -7.94 3.45
C ASP A 13 10.91 -8.25 3.66
N ASN A 14 10.46 -8.27 4.91
CA ASN A 14 9.04 -8.43 5.24
C ASN A 14 8.18 -7.27 4.71
N LEU A 15 8.68 -6.03 4.80
CA LEU A 15 8.00 -4.86 4.24
C LEU A 15 7.91 -4.92 2.71
N LEU A 16 8.98 -5.35 2.03
CA LEU A 16 8.97 -5.55 0.59
C LEU A 16 7.93 -6.61 0.18
N TYR A 17 7.90 -7.73 0.91
CA TYR A 17 6.93 -8.80 0.67
C TYR A 17 5.47 -8.33 0.81
N LEU A 18 5.15 -7.62 1.91
CA LEU A 18 3.82 -7.07 2.15
C LEU A 18 3.41 -6.05 1.08
N SER A 19 4.38 -5.29 0.59
CA SER A 19 4.19 -4.28 -0.46
C SER A 19 4.18 -4.86 -1.87
N ARG A 20 4.38 -6.18 -2.04
CA ARG A 20 4.53 -6.85 -3.34
C ARG A 20 5.65 -6.27 -4.20
N LEU A 21 6.72 -5.79 -3.57
CA LEU A 21 7.92 -5.28 -4.23
C LEU A 21 9.00 -6.37 -4.29
N SER A 22 9.69 -6.49 -5.42
CA SER A 22 10.80 -7.43 -5.59
C SER A 22 12.11 -6.85 -5.07
N SER A 23 12.92 -7.66 -4.40
CA SER A 23 14.23 -7.29 -3.85
C SER A 23 15.39 -7.36 -4.85
N ASN A 24 15.11 -7.51 -6.15
CA ASN A 24 16.14 -7.73 -7.18
C ASN A 24 16.86 -6.45 -7.64
N ASP A 25 16.49 -5.27 -7.14
CA ASP A 25 17.15 -4.02 -7.53
C ASP A 25 18.47 -3.81 -6.77
N SER A 26 19.42 -3.15 -7.44
CA SER A 26 20.77 -2.88 -6.93
C SER A 26 20.82 -1.95 -5.70
N ASP A 27 19.71 -1.29 -5.38
CA ASP A 27 19.71 -0.13 -4.47
C ASP A 27 19.04 -0.43 -3.11
N MET A 28 18.77 -1.71 -2.81
CA MET A 28 18.04 -2.14 -1.61
C MET A 28 18.66 -1.64 -0.29
N GLU A 29 19.99 -1.60 -0.19
CA GLU A 29 20.69 -1.10 1.00
C GLU A 29 20.46 0.41 1.20
N SER A 30 20.43 1.18 0.11
CA SER A 30 20.14 2.61 0.16
C SER A 30 18.69 2.87 0.57
N ILE A 31 17.75 2.12 -0.01
CA ILE A 31 16.31 2.24 0.31
C ILE A 31 16.07 1.86 1.78
N ALA A 32 16.67 0.77 2.27
CA ALA A 32 16.57 0.38 3.67
C ALA A 32 17.09 1.49 4.61
N GLY A 33 18.21 2.12 4.25
CA GLY A 33 18.75 3.27 4.98
C GLY A 33 17.79 4.47 5.00
N GLN A 34 17.17 4.80 3.87
CA GLN A 34 16.19 5.88 3.76
C GLN A 34 14.93 5.61 4.61
N VAL A 35 14.42 4.37 4.57
CA VAL A 35 13.28 3.97 5.41
C VAL A 35 13.65 4.08 6.90
N GLY A 36 14.87 3.69 7.27
CA GLY A 36 15.39 3.89 8.62
C GLY A 36 15.35 5.35 9.07
N GLN A 37 15.85 6.27 8.22
CA GLN A 37 15.85 7.71 8.50
C GLN A 37 14.43 8.29 8.66
N ILE A 38 13.48 7.84 7.83
CA ILE A 38 12.07 8.24 7.93
C ILE A 38 11.49 7.80 9.29
N VAL A 39 11.75 6.56 9.70
CA VAL A 39 11.27 6.02 10.99
C VAL A 39 11.89 6.76 12.18
N GLU A 40 13.18 7.12 12.10
CA GLU A 40 13.83 7.95 13.11
C GLU A 40 13.20 9.35 13.19
N TYR A 41 12.80 9.94 12.07
CA TYR A 41 12.08 11.22 12.06
C TYR A 41 10.74 11.14 12.82
N PHE A 42 10.02 10.03 12.72
CA PHE A 42 8.78 9.83 13.49
C PHE A 42 9.01 9.82 15.00
N ASP A 43 10.20 9.44 15.49
CA ASP A 43 10.50 9.53 16.92
C ASP A 43 10.59 10.99 17.42
N ILE A 44 10.85 11.96 16.52
CA ILE A 44 10.76 13.39 16.84
C ILE A 44 9.30 13.80 17.03
N LEU A 45 8.41 13.30 16.17
CA LEU A 45 6.98 13.61 16.23
C LEU A 45 6.31 13.06 17.49
N LYS A 46 6.80 11.96 18.07
CA LYS A 46 6.34 11.43 19.36
C LYS A 46 6.47 12.42 20.53
N LYS A 47 7.33 13.43 20.42
CA LYS A 47 7.44 14.50 21.43
C LYS A 47 6.23 15.42 21.45
N TYR A 48 5.46 15.43 20.38
CA TYR A 48 4.26 16.25 20.17
C TYR A 48 3.01 15.38 20.12
N ASP A 49 3.06 14.21 20.75
CA ASP A 49 1.91 13.30 20.83
C ASP A 49 0.75 14.00 21.54
N VAL A 50 -0.27 14.31 20.76
CA VAL A 50 -1.51 14.92 21.22
C VAL A 50 -2.54 13.82 21.42
N PRO A 51 -3.35 13.87 22.49
CA PRO A 51 -4.39 12.87 22.72
C PRO A 51 -5.33 12.79 21.51
N THR A 52 -5.73 11.58 21.14
CA THR A 52 -6.59 11.28 19.97
C THR A 52 -7.87 12.12 19.92
N GLU A 53 -8.37 12.57 21.08
CA GLU A 53 -9.54 13.43 21.20
C GLU A 53 -9.35 14.85 20.63
N ALA A 54 -8.11 15.26 20.30
CA ALA A 54 -7.78 16.53 19.64
C ALA A 54 -7.61 16.38 18.11
N ASP A 55 -7.83 15.18 17.58
CA ASP A 55 -7.79 14.91 16.15
C ASP A 55 -9.06 15.44 15.47
N ASP A 56 -8.93 16.60 14.82
CA ASP A 56 -9.92 17.15 13.88
C ASP A 56 -9.96 16.29 12.60
N THR A 57 -10.22 14.99 12.75
CA THR A 57 -10.60 14.15 11.62
C THR A 57 -11.72 14.85 10.88
N ALA A 58 -11.56 15.01 9.57
CA ALA A 58 -12.53 15.72 8.74
C ALA A 58 -13.93 15.19 9.04
N MET A 59 -14.76 16.00 9.72
CA MET A 59 -16.12 15.61 10.06
C MET A 59 -16.84 15.25 8.77
N ILE A 60 -17.05 13.96 8.55
CA ILE A 60 -17.91 13.50 7.48
C ILE A 60 -19.32 13.90 7.90
N SER A 61 -19.88 14.89 7.20
CA SER A 61 -21.27 15.28 7.41
C SER A 61 -22.17 14.06 7.22
N GLU A 62 -23.00 13.76 8.22
CA GLU A 62 -23.96 12.63 8.21
C GLU A 62 -24.87 12.62 6.97
N GLY A 63 -25.04 13.78 6.31
CA GLY A 63 -25.83 13.92 5.09
C GLY A 63 -25.16 13.46 3.80
N LEU A 64 -23.86 13.15 3.79
CA LEU A 64 -23.11 12.84 2.56
C LEU A 64 -23.17 11.34 2.18
N LEU A 65 -24.36 10.74 2.23
CA LEU A 65 -24.55 9.33 1.88
C LEU A 65 -24.85 9.16 0.39
N ARG A 66 -24.22 8.16 -0.23
CA ARG A 66 -24.49 7.77 -1.62
C ARG A 66 -25.95 7.27 -1.72
N ARG A 67 -26.71 7.82 -2.67
CA ARG A 67 -28.06 7.35 -2.99
C ARG A 67 -28.04 5.97 -3.66
N ASP A 68 -29.09 5.18 -3.40
CA ASP A 68 -29.31 3.90 -4.07
C ASP A 68 -29.90 4.10 -5.47
N THR A 69 -29.06 4.53 -6.40
CA THR A 69 -29.44 4.73 -7.81
C THR A 69 -28.54 3.94 -8.73
N ILE A 70 -29.16 3.24 -9.68
CA ILE A 70 -28.45 2.49 -10.72
C ILE A 70 -27.77 3.48 -11.68
N VAL A 71 -26.48 3.27 -11.92
CA VAL A 71 -25.68 4.04 -12.88
C VAL A 71 -25.09 3.06 -13.89
N ALA A 72 -24.92 3.51 -15.14
CA ALA A 72 -24.31 2.69 -16.19
C ALA A 72 -22.88 2.27 -15.80
N GLY A 73 -22.59 0.98 -15.94
CA GLY A 73 -21.25 0.43 -15.74
C GLY A 73 -20.31 0.70 -16.93
N ILE A 74 -19.02 0.44 -16.71
CA ILE A 74 -17.99 0.55 -17.74
C ILE A 74 -18.20 -0.54 -18.81
N THR A 75 -18.02 -0.20 -20.09
CA THR A 75 -18.19 -1.14 -21.20
C THR A 75 -17.02 -2.13 -21.29
N GLN A 76 -17.25 -3.35 -21.80
CA GLN A 76 -16.16 -4.32 -22.03
C GLN A 76 -15.09 -3.79 -23.00
N SER A 77 -15.49 -3.00 -24.01
CA SER A 77 -14.55 -2.35 -24.93
C SER A 77 -13.60 -1.38 -24.25
N ASP A 78 -14.05 -0.72 -23.17
CA ASP A 78 -13.20 0.19 -22.40
C ASP A 78 -12.31 -0.57 -21.40
N LEU A 79 -12.82 -1.65 -20.80
CA LEU A 79 -12.01 -2.53 -19.94
C LEU A 79 -10.83 -3.15 -20.70
N ARG A 80 -11.04 -3.55 -21.96
CA ARG A 80 -9.97 -4.07 -22.83
C ARG A 80 -8.85 -3.06 -23.09
N LYS A 81 -9.11 -1.76 -22.95
CA LYS A 81 -8.07 -0.72 -23.11
C LYS A 81 -7.17 -0.59 -21.89
N MET A 82 -7.59 -1.09 -20.72
CA MET A 82 -6.82 -0.97 -19.47
C MET A 82 -5.61 -1.91 -19.41
N SER A 83 -5.65 -3.05 -20.12
CA SER A 83 -4.57 -4.04 -20.10
C SER A 83 -4.56 -4.87 -21.38
N SER A 84 -3.36 -5.27 -21.83
CA SER A 84 -3.18 -6.25 -22.90
C SER A 84 -3.59 -7.67 -22.48
N GLU A 85 -3.67 -7.93 -21.16
CA GLU A 85 -4.07 -9.22 -20.59
C GLU A 85 -5.58 -9.32 -20.41
N TYR A 86 -6.33 -9.19 -21.51
CA TYR A 86 -7.79 -9.30 -21.52
C TYR A 86 -8.27 -10.17 -22.68
N MET A 87 -9.07 -11.19 -22.37
CA MET A 87 -9.57 -12.16 -23.36
C MET A 87 -10.92 -12.72 -22.91
N ASP A 88 -11.84 -12.91 -23.86
CA ASP A 88 -13.17 -13.52 -23.64
C ASP A 88 -13.99 -12.88 -22.50
N GLY A 89 -13.80 -11.59 -22.24
CA GLY A 89 -14.52 -10.88 -21.17
C GLY A 89 -13.80 -10.82 -19.82
N TYR A 90 -12.61 -11.43 -19.69
CA TYR A 90 -11.89 -11.60 -18.43
C TYR A 90 -10.46 -11.03 -18.49
N PHE A 91 -9.97 -10.56 -17.34
CA PHE A 91 -8.53 -10.30 -17.16
C PHE A 91 -7.80 -11.61 -16.94
N ARG A 92 -6.72 -11.83 -17.70
CA ARG A 92 -5.89 -13.02 -17.56
C ARG A 92 -4.78 -12.73 -16.55
N VAL A 93 -4.59 -13.66 -15.63
CA VAL A 93 -3.49 -13.64 -14.65
C VAL A 93 -2.83 -15.00 -14.60
N PRO A 94 -1.54 -15.09 -14.20
CA PRO A 94 -0.91 -16.37 -13.93
C PRO A 94 -1.74 -17.18 -12.93
N LYS A 95 -1.87 -18.48 -13.20
CA LYS A 95 -2.58 -19.39 -12.30
C LYS A 95 -1.90 -19.38 -10.94
N VAL A 96 -2.69 -19.21 -9.87
CA VAL A 96 -2.19 -19.27 -8.50
C VAL A 96 -1.66 -20.68 -8.24
N LEU A 97 -0.34 -20.80 -8.04
CA LEU A 97 0.33 -22.01 -7.62
C LEU A 97 0.49 -21.96 -6.09
N GLY A 98 -0.63 -22.01 -5.38
CA GLY A 98 -0.68 -22.18 -3.94
C GLY A 98 -1.57 -23.37 -3.64
N SER A 99 -1.22 -24.17 -2.63
CA SER A 99 -2.01 -25.30 -2.15
C SER A 99 -3.41 -24.82 -1.74
N GLY A 100 -4.31 -24.75 -2.72
CA GLY A 100 -5.73 -24.91 -2.47
C GLY A 100 -5.89 -26.30 -1.91
N VAL A 101 -6.34 -26.37 -0.66
CA VAL A 101 -7.19 -27.48 -0.26
C VAL A 101 -8.32 -27.65 -1.26
#